data_AF-A0A1I7YRT7-F1
#
_entry.id   AF-A0A1I7YRT7-F1
#
_cell.length_a   1.000
_cell.length_b   1.000
_cell.length_c   1.000
_cell.angle_alpha   90.00
_cell.angle_beta   90.00
_cell.angle_gamma   90.00
#
_symmetry.space_group_name_H-M   'P 1'
#
loop_
_entity.id
_entity.type
_entity.pdbx_description
1 polymer ?
#
loop_
_entity_poly.entity_id
_entity_poly.type
_entity_poly.pdbx_seq_one_letter_code
_entity_poly.pdbx_strand_id
1 'polypeptide(L)'
;MLVLFRSFYRGGKGFQAQVRAIPSAGAWSDWSPWSACSASCGACGVRKRSRVCPTDAVCLGDREEAEVCNRSPCEGFCARKRTEESECSGYLALVKTLKCLREKVVMEKCKELCCSGFELNSDGECFSPSE
;
A
#
# COMPACT_ATOMS: atom_id res chain seq x y z
N MET A 1 -26.31 -81.96 31.12
CA MET A 1 -26.78 -81.25 29.90
C MET A 1 -25.94 -79.99 29.76
N LEU A 2 -24.96 -80.02 28.87
CA LEU A 2 -24.09 -78.87 28.58
C LEU A 2 -24.59 -78.21 27.30
N VAL A 3 -25.14 -77.00 27.39
CA VAL A 3 -25.49 -76.18 26.22
C VAL A 3 -24.96 -74.76 26.43
N LEU A 4 -23.80 -74.54 25.81
CA LEU A 4 -23.26 -73.35 25.13
C LEU A 4 -23.85 -71.98 25.46
N PHE A 5 -22.99 -71.02 25.83
CA PHE A 5 -22.93 -69.75 25.09
C PHE A 5 -21.49 -69.33 24.83
N ARG A 6 -21.22 -69.13 23.53
CA ARG A 6 -19.98 -68.62 22.95
C ARG A 6 -19.74 -67.21 23.45
N SER A 7 -18.74 -67.00 24.28
CA SER A 7 -18.18 -65.67 24.50
C SER A 7 -16.76 -65.66 23.98
N PHE A 8 -16.66 -65.57 22.65
CA PHE A 8 -15.48 -65.07 21.97
C PHE A 8 -15.33 -63.61 22.42
N TYR A 9 -14.64 -63.39 23.55
CA TYR A 9 -14.15 -62.05 23.87
C TYR A 9 -13.07 -61.73 22.86
N ARG A 10 -13.54 -61.16 21.75
CA ARG A 10 -12.77 -60.58 20.66
C ARG A 10 -11.81 -59.59 21.31
N GLY A 11 -10.55 -59.99 21.46
CA GLY A 11 -9.46 -59.14 21.94
C GLY A 11 -9.32 -57.95 21.01
N GLY A 12 -10.07 -56.89 21.31
CA GLY A 12 -10.04 -55.65 20.58
C GLY A 12 -8.68 -55.01 20.81
N LYS A 13 -7.88 -54.92 19.75
CA LYS A 13 -6.84 -53.90 19.69
C LYS A 13 -7.57 -52.57 19.84
N GLY A 14 -7.45 -51.95 21.01
CA GLY A 14 -8.04 -50.66 21.28
C GLY A 14 -7.63 -49.70 20.18
N PHE A 15 -8.59 -49.00 19.58
CA PHE A 15 -8.27 -47.90 18.69
C PHE A 15 -7.70 -46.78 19.55
N GLN A 16 -6.39 -46.59 19.45
CA GLN A 16 -5.69 -45.49 20.10
C GLN A 16 -6.08 -44.22 19.34
N ALA A 17 -7.17 -43.59 19.77
CA ALA A 17 -7.58 -42.30 19.25
C ALA A 17 -6.54 -41.26 19.69
N GLN A 18 -5.73 -40.79 18.75
CA GLN A 18 -4.87 -39.64 19.00
C GLN A 18 -5.73 -38.38 18.96
N VAL A 19 -6.09 -37.89 20.15
CA VAL A 19 -6.68 -36.57 20.31
C VAL A 19 -5.61 -35.55 19.96
N ARG A 20 -5.67 -34.97 18.76
CA ARG A 20 -4.93 -33.73 18.48
C ARG A 20 -5.65 -32.61 19.22
N ALA A 21 -5.00 -32.02 20.21
CA ALA A 21 -5.48 -30.80 20.81
C ALA A 21 -5.62 -29.74 19.70
N ILE A 22 -6.77 -29.06 19.64
CA ILE A 22 -6.94 -27.89 18.78
C ILE A 22 -5.99 -26.84 19.35
N PRO A 23 -5.07 -26.25 18.55
CA PRO A 23 -4.22 -25.18 19.02
C PRO A 23 -5.08 -24.09 19.65
N SER A 24 -4.70 -23.61 20.84
CA SER A 24 -5.44 -22.54 21.49
C SER A 24 -5.41 -21.29 20.58
N ALA A 25 -6.54 -20.60 20.50
CA ALA A 25 -6.59 -19.30 19.82
C ALA A 25 -5.69 -18.32 20.59
N GLY A 26 -4.61 -17.88 19.94
CA GLY A 26 -3.62 -16.99 20.52
C GLY A 26 -4.05 -15.54 20.42
N ALA A 27 -3.82 -14.77 21.47
CA ALA A 27 -3.90 -13.32 21.38
C ALA A 27 -2.57 -12.78 20.87
N TRP A 28 -2.64 -11.87 19.90
CA TRP A 28 -1.46 -11.11 19.45
C TRP A 28 -0.90 -10.26 20.58
N SER A 29 0.42 -10.06 20.59
CA SER A 29 1.02 -8.96 21.35
C SER A 29 0.53 -7.61 20.83
N ASP A 30 0.75 -6.57 21.62
CA ASP A 30 0.66 -5.21 21.11
C ASP A 30 1.57 -5.03 19.90
N TRP A 31 1.14 -4.13 19.01
CA TRP A 31 1.95 -3.72 17.88
C TRP A 31 3.22 -3.00 18.34
N SER A 32 4.33 -3.28 17.67
CA SER A 32 5.51 -2.45 17.76
C SER A 32 5.19 -1.02 17.31
N PRO A 33 5.98 -0.02 17.75
CA PRO A 33 5.92 1.28 17.11
C PRO A 33 6.19 1.16 15.61
N TRP A 34 5.64 2.10 14.86
CA TRP A 34 5.94 2.23 13.44
C TRP A 34 7.42 2.53 13.22
N SER A 35 8.00 1.93 12.18
CA SER A 35 9.32 2.29 11.70
C SER A 35 9.36 3.73 11.20
N ALA A 36 10.57 4.28 11.06
CA ALA A 36 10.75 5.48 10.28
C ALA A 36 10.24 5.27 8.84
N CYS A 37 9.73 6.32 8.24
CA CYS A 37 9.27 6.32 6.86
C CYS A 37 10.48 6.23 5.91
N SER A 38 10.41 5.39 4.88
CA SER A 38 11.53 5.23 3.94
C SER A 38 11.81 6.46 3.06
N ALA A 39 10.84 7.35 2.88
CA ALA A 39 10.97 8.59 2.11
C ALA A 39 10.28 9.74 2.85
N SER A 40 10.66 10.99 2.56
CA SER A 40 10.19 12.17 3.28
C SER A 40 9.02 12.92 2.60
N CYS A 41 8.69 12.60 1.35
CA CYS A 41 7.64 13.27 0.57
C CYS A 41 7.12 12.37 -0.56
N GLY A 42 6.08 12.83 -1.26
CA GLY A 42 5.59 12.27 -2.51
C GLY A 42 4.83 10.95 -2.38
N ALA A 43 4.48 10.52 -1.16
CA ALA A 43 3.84 9.23 -0.90
C ALA A 43 4.65 7.98 -1.38
N CYS A 44 5.96 8.10 -1.59
CA CYS A 44 6.84 6.95 -1.87
C CYS A 44 7.43 6.31 -0.62
N GLY A 45 7.10 6.87 0.55
CA GLY A 45 7.56 6.34 1.82
C GLY A 45 6.68 5.19 2.29
N VAL A 46 7.30 4.13 2.81
CA VAL A 46 6.60 3.04 3.49
C VAL A 46 7.15 2.93 4.90
N ARG A 47 6.25 2.81 5.88
CA ARG A 47 6.60 2.45 7.27
C ARG A 47 5.95 1.13 7.64
N LYS A 48 6.60 0.40 8.54
CA LYS A 48 6.20 -0.95 8.94
C LYS A 48 6.10 -1.07 10.45
N ARG A 49 5.19 -1.91 10.91
CA ARG A 49 5.12 -2.36 12.31
C ARG A 49 4.90 -3.86 12.36
N SER A 50 5.22 -4.46 13.50
CA SER A 50 5.17 -5.90 13.70
C SER A 50 4.56 -6.25 15.05
N ARG A 51 4.00 -7.45 15.16
CA ARG A 51 3.47 -8.01 16.41
C ARG A 51 3.84 -9.49 16.49
N VAL A 52 3.83 -10.03 17.69
CA VAL A 52 4.27 -11.39 17.97
C VAL A 52 3.08 -12.25 18.39
N CYS A 53 2.99 -13.44 17.82
CA CYS A 53 2.04 -14.47 18.24
C CYS A 53 2.74 -15.43 19.21
N PRO A 54 2.12 -15.82 20.33
CA PRO A 54 2.66 -16.85 21.22
C PRO A 54 2.95 -18.16 20.49
N THR A 55 4.07 -18.82 20.79
CA THR A 55 4.56 -20.02 20.09
C THR A 55 3.57 -21.20 20.14
N ASP A 56 2.83 -21.33 21.24
CA ASP A 56 1.90 -22.45 21.47
C ASP A 56 0.46 -22.16 21.01
N ALA A 57 0.25 -21.09 20.25
CA ALA A 57 -1.08 -20.62 19.88
C ALA A 57 -1.16 -20.24 18.39
N VAL A 58 -2.38 -20.22 17.85
CA VAL A 58 -2.64 -19.78 16.49
C VAL A 58 -3.33 -18.42 16.52
N CYS A 59 -2.67 -17.41 15.96
CA CYS A 59 -3.23 -16.06 15.83
C CYS A 59 -3.69 -15.80 14.39
N LEU A 60 -4.90 -15.26 14.23
CA LEU A 60 -5.46 -14.91 12.92
C LEU A 60 -5.04 -13.50 12.50
N GLY A 61 -4.73 -13.33 11.22
CA GLY A 61 -4.29 -12.07 10.62
C GLY A 61 -2.77 -11.96 10.48
N ASP A 62 -2.30 -10.80 10.02
CA ASP A 62 -0.89 -10.63 9.66
C ASP A 62 0.00 -10.30 10.85
N ARG A 63 1.23 -10.80 10.83
CA ARG A 63 2.27 -10.48 11.84
C ARG A 63 2.92 -9.12 11.63
N GLU A 64 2.83 -8.60 10.42
CA GLU A 64 3.45 -7.37 9.96
C GLU A 64 2.42 -6.55 9.20
N GLU A 65 2.53 -5.24 9.36
CA GLU A 65 1.67 -4.27 8.67
C GLU A 65 2.57 -3.20 8.06
N ALA A 66 2.22 -2.78 6.85
CA ALA A 66 2.93 -1.74 6.12
C ALA A 66 1.93 -0.70 5.62
N GLU A 67 2.31 0.57 5.70
CA GLU A 67 1.48 1.66 5.19
C GLU A 67 2.33 2.73 4.51
N VAL A 68 1.70 3.41 3.56
CA VAL A 68 2.27 4.57 2.88
C VAL A 68 2.32 5.74 3.84
N CYS A 69 3.46 6.41 3.92
CA CYS A 69 3.71 7.56 4.79
C CYS A 69 4.25 8.74 3.99
N ASN A 70 4.19 9.93 4.61
CA ASN A 70 4.63 11.19 4.02
C ASN A 70 3.96 11.49 2.67
N ARG A 71 2.62 11.59 2.71
CA ARG A 71 1.75 11.91 1.57
C ARG A 71 1.89 13.36 1.07
N SER A 72 2.62 14.21 1.78
CA SER A 72 2.90 15.57 1.32
C SER A 72 3.74 15.54 0.03
N PRO A 73 3.37 16.27 -1.03
CA PRO A 73 4.13 16.32 -2.27
C PRO A 73 5.54 16.86 -2.09
N CYS A 74 6.44 16.41 -2.97
CA CYS A 74 7.83 16.85 -3.00
C CYS A 74 7.98 18.23 -3.65
N GLU A 75 9.02 18.93 -3.24
CA GLU A 75 9.49 20.15 -3.90
C GLU A 75 10.38 19.79 -5.08
N GLY A 76 10.19 20.45 -6.21
CA GLY A 76 11.02 20.25 -7.41
C GLY A 76 10.64 21.21 -8.51
N PHE A 77 10.78 20.77 -9.77
CA PHE A 77 10.46 21.57 -10.94
C PHE A 77 9.36 20.91 -11.77
N CYS A 78 8.29 21.66 -12.02
CA CYS A 78 7.18 21.24 -12.85
C CYS A 78 7.25 21.96 -14.19
N ALA A 79 6.88 21.22 -15.24
CA ALA A 79 6.76 21.76 -16.58
C ALA A 79 5.42 22.51 -16.70
N ARG A 80 5.46 23.85 -16.69
CA ARG A 80 4.26 24.68 -16.88
C ARG A 80 4.23 25.25 -18.30
N LYS A 81 3.04 25.24 -18.90
CA LYS A 81 2.79 25.90 -20.17
C LYS A 81 2.61 27.39 -19.93
N ARG A 82 3.43 28.20 -20.58
CA ARG A 82 3.31 29.65 -20.57
C ARG A 82 3.11 30.13 -22.00
N THR A 83 2.12 30.99 -22.18
CA THR A 83 1.85 31.61 -23.46
C THR A 83 2.64 32.91 -23.54
N GLU A 84 3.57 32.99 -24.50
CA GLU A 84 4.39 34.17 -24.75
C GLU A 84 4.07 34.78 -26.12
N GLU A 85 4.28 36.09 -26.23
CA GLU A 85 4.12 36.78 -27.51
C GLU A 85 5.25 36.36 -28.45
N SER A 86 4.88 35.96 -29.67
CA SER A 86 5.79 35.45 -30.67
C SER A 86 5.55 36.13 -32.01
N GLU A 87 6.53 36.07 -32.91
CA GLU A 87 6.39 36.60 -34.25
C GLU A 87 5.35 35.81 -35.06
N CYS A 88 4.42 36.54 -35.68
CA CYS A 88 3.45 35.94 -36.60
C CYS A 88 4.15 35.44 -37.86
N SER A 89 3.71 34.29 -38.39
CA SER A 89 4.27 33.69 -39.61
C SER A 89 3.37 33.94 -40.83
N GLY A 90 3.98 34.10 -42.02
CA GLY A 90 3.26 34.24 -43.29
C GLY A 90 2.47 35.55 -43.39
N TYR A 91 1.26 35.49 -43.95
CA TYR A 91 0.41 36.68 -44.14
C TYR A 91 0.00 37.35 -42.81
N LEU A 92 -0.02 36.59 -41.72
CA LEU A 92 -0.31 37.10 -40.38
C LEU A 92 0.76 38.10 -39.90
N ALA A 93 2.00 38.00 -40.39
CA ALA A 93 3.08 38.95 -40.09
C ALA A 93 2.80 40.38 -40.59
N LEU A 94 1.94 40.52 -41.62
CA LEU A 94 1.60 41.82 -42.21
C LEU A 94 0.53 42.56 -41.40
N VAL A 95 -0.20 41.86 -40.54
CA VAL A 95 -1.31 42.42 -39.77
C VAL A 95 -0.81 42.90 -38.41
N LYS A 96 -0.45 44.19 -38.34
CA LYS A 96 0.14 44.82 -37.15
C LYS A 96 -0.75 44.82 -35.90
N THR A 97 -2.06 44.60 -36.05
CA THR A 97 -3.01 44.56 -34.94
C THR A 97 -3.15 43.17 -34.31
N LEU A 98 -2.55 42.13 -34.92
CA LEU A 98 -2.58 40.77 -34.38
C LEU A 98 -1.39 40.52 -33.47
N LYS A 99 -1.67 39.97 -32.29
CA LYS A 99 -0.67 39.41 -31.39
C LYS A 99 -0.60 37.91 -31.60
N CYS A 100 0.50 37.42 -32.15
CA CYS A 100 0.71 35.98 -32.20
C CYS A 100 1.26 35.49 -30.87
N LEU A 101 0.72 34.36 -30.42
CA LEU A 101 1.05 33.75 -29.16
C LEU A 101 1.62 32.37 -29.42
N ARG A 102 2.66 32.01 -28.68
CA ARG A 102 3.28 30.68 -28.71
C ARG A 102 3.23 30.08 -27.31
N GLU A 103 2.83 28.82 -27.24
CA GLU A 103 2.98 28.03 -26.02
C GLU A 103 4.44 27.57 -25.89
N LYS A 104 5.04 27.87 -24.73
CA LYS A 104 6.34 27.36 -24.34
C LYS A 104 6.22 26.65 -23.02
N VAL A 105 6.94 25.54 -22.89
CA VAL A 105 7.04 24.80 -21.63
C VAL A 105 8.22 25.37 -20.86
N VAL A 106 7.96 25.92 -19.68
CA VAL A 106 8.98 26.47 -18.77
C VAL A 106 9.02 25.61 -17.52
N MET A 107 10.22 25.35 -17.01
CA MET A 107 10.42 24.64 -15.76
C MET A 107 10.36 25.65 -14.61
N GLU A 108 9.38 25.51 -13.73
CA GLU A 108 9.18 26.38 -12.56
C GLU A 108 9.19 25.55 -11.29
N LYS A 109 9.58 26.16 -10.16
CA LYS A 109 9.53 25.49 -8.86
C LYS A 109 8.08 25.18 -8.49
N CYS A 110 7.83 23.97 -8.04
CA CYS A 110 6.49 23.52 -7.63
C CYS A 110 6.59 22.56 -6.44
N LYS A 111 5.46 22.41 -5.74
CA LYS A 111 5.28 21.47 -4.62
C LYS A 111 4.13 20.50 -4.92
N GLU A 112 4.07 20.04 -6.16
CA GLU A 112 2.95 19.23 -6.68
C GLU A 112 3.47 17.84 -7.14
N LEU A 113 4.72 17.50 -6.82
CA LEU A 113 5.36 16.27 -7.28
C LEU A 113 5.02 15.10 -6.36
N CYS A 114 4.24 14.17 -6.89
CA CYS A 114 4.00 12.87 -6.29
C CYS A 114 4.92 11.81 -6.91
N CYS A 115 5.22 10.75 -6.14
CA CYS A 115 5.98 9.61 -6.64
C CYS A 115 5.13 8.77 -7.60
N SER A 116 5.78 7.91 -8.38
CA SER A 116 5.11 7.11 -9.42
C SER A 116 3.94 6.30 -8.88
N GLY A 117 2.77 6.42 -9.52
CA GLY A 117 1.54 5.75 -9.09
C GLY A 117 0.69 6.53 -8.09
N PHE A 118 1.12 7.76 -7.73
CA PHE A 118 0.35 8.66 -6.88
C PHE A 118 -0.03 9.93 -7.62
N GLU A 119 -1.22 10.44 -7.35
CA GLU A 119 -1.76 11.67 -7.92
C GLU A 119 -2.01 12.70 -6.82
N LEU A 120 -1.99 13.99 -7.18
CA LEU A 120 -2.25 15.07 -6.23
C LEU A 120 -3.77 15.29 -6.12
N ASN A 121 -4.33 15.18 -4.92
CA ASN A 121 -5.74 15.48 -4.68
C ASN A 121 -5.98 17.00 -4.58
N SER A 122 -7.25 17.42 -4.55
CA SER A 122 -7.66 18.81 -4.29
C SER A 122 -7.13 19.36 -2.96
N ASP A 123 -6.88 18.49 -1.98
CA ASP A 123 -6.32 18.86 -0.67
C ASP A 123 -4.79 19.06 -0.70
N GLY A 124 -4.15 18.86 -1.86
CA GLY A 124 -2.70 19.01 -2.02
C GLY A 124 -1.89 17.83 -1.45
N GLU A 125 -2.51 16.65 -1.32
CA GLU A 125 -1.86 15.42 -0.86
C GLU A 125 -1.73 14.40 -1.98
N CYS A 126 -0.67 13.60 -1.95
CA CYS A 126 -0.46 12.48 -2.86
C CYS A 126 -1.25 11.26 -2.40
N PHE A 127 -2.12 10.75 -3.26
CA PHE A 127 -2.95 9.57 -3.00
C PHE A 127 -2.80 8.54 -4.12
N SER A 128 -3.07 7.26 -3.83
CA SER A 128 -3.08 6.22 -4.84
C SER A 128 -4.49 6.09 -5.43
N PRO A 129 -4.69 6.16 -6.75
CA PRO A 129 -6.01 6.02 -7.36
C PRO A 129 -6.53 4.57 -7.36
N SER A 130 -5.76 3.63 -6.82
CA SER A 130 -6.06 2.20 -6.75
C SER A 130 -6.58 1.71 -5.39
N GLU A 131 -6.66 2.61 -4.39
CA GLU A 131 -7.23 2.33 -3.06
C GLU A 131 -8.75 2.52 -3.03
#